data_AF-A0A835DJC9-F1
#
_entry.id   AF-A0A835DJC9-F1
#
_cell.length_a   1.000
_cell.length_b   1.000
_cell.length_c   1.000
_cell.angle_alpha   90.00
_cell.angle_beta   90.00
_cell.angle_gamma   90.00
#
_symmetry.space_group_name_H-M   'P 1'
#
loop_
_entity.id
_entity.type
_entity.pdbx_description
1 polymer ?
#
loop_
_entity_poly.entity_id
_entity_poly.type
_entity_poly.pdbx_seq_one_letter_code
_entity_poly.pdbx_strand_id
1 'polypeptide(L)'
;MPSSQSSLLILGFSLLLLLLQIPPSLSLTCSSQTFTKNRLFKFCNDLPHLSSYLHWNFDSSKSSLSIAFIAPPAKSGGWVAWAINPTGTGMVGAQSLIALEENGLMTVKTYNISGYRSIVQEKIAYEVSNMEAESENGVMMIFATVALPKSMTTLNQVWQVGRSVANGGPGVHEFQAPNLNSKGTLDLLKGESTTTTQSTGSSRLRKRNIHGVLNAVSWGIMLPVGAIIARYLRTFKSADPAWFYLHASCQFSAYVVGVAGWATGLKLGGQSKGIRYNTHRNLGIALFSLATLQIFALFLRPKKDHKYRIYWNVYHHGVGYVILILGIINVFKGLDILVPAKKWKTAYIVVLSVLGGIAVFLEIITWIVVLKRKSSKSTKPYDGFNGANTRQQPLAS
;
A
#
# COMPACT_ATOMS: atom_id res chain seq x y z
N MET A 1 -6.12 47.45 3.79
CA MET A 1 -6.09 46.37 2.78
C MET A 1 -5.67 45.04 3.43
N PRO A 2 -6.60 44.20 3.91
CA PRO A 2 -6.30 42.88 4.49
C PRO A 2 -6.56 41.69 3.53
N SER A 3 -6.97 41.92 2.28
CA SER A 3 -7.58 40.90 1.41
C SER A 3 -6.60 39.89 0.77
N SER A 4 -5.40 40.32 0.36
CA SER A 4 -4.49 39.46 -0.43
C SER A 4 -3.91 38.25 0.34
N GLN A 5 -3.64 38.39 1.65
CA GLN A 5 -3.05 37.30 2.44
C GLN A 5 -4.07 36.20 2.78
N SER A 6 -5.33 36.57 3.01
CA SER A 6 -6.42 35.62 3.25
C SER A 6 -6.76 34.82 2.00
N SER A 7 -6.74 35.45 0.82
CA SER A 7 -6.97 34.77 -0.46
C SER A 7 -5.91 33.71 -0.78
N LEU A 8 -4.63 33.96 -0.48
CA LEU A 8 -3.54 33.00 -0.70
C LEU A 8 -3.64 31.78 0.24
N LEU A 9 -4.06 31.98 1.49
CA LEU A 9 -4.31 30.90 2.46
C LEU A 9 -5.48 30.01 2.03
N ILE A 10 -6.56 30.61 1.55
CA ILE A 10 -7.73 29.87 1.05
C ILE A 10 -7.34 29.07 -0.21
N LEU A 11 -6.59 29.67 -1.15
CA LEU A 11 -6.15 28.98 -2.35
C LEU A 11 -5.27 27.76 -2.04
N GLY A 12 -4.33 27.89 -1.09
CA GLY A 12 -3.47 26.78 -0.67
C GLY A 12 -4.23 25.65 0.02
N PHE A 13 -5.25 25.97 0.83
CA PHE A 13 -6.09 24.98 1.51
C PHE A 13 -7.05 24.28 0.53
N SER A 14 -7.65 25.02 -0.40
CA SER A 14 -8.51 24.47 -1.45
C SER A 14 -7.74 23.56 -2.41
N LEU A 15 -6.50 23.92 -2.77
CA LEU A 15 -5.64 23.08 -3.61
C LEU A 15 -5.27 21.77 -2.90
N LEU A 16 -4.99 21.82 -1.59
CA LEU A 16 -4.72 20.64 -0.75
C LEU A 16 -5.95 19.70 -0.66
N LEU A 17 -7.17 20.25 -0.58
CA LEU A 17 -8.43 19.49 -0.56
C LEU A 17 -8.77 18.87 -1.92
N LEU A 18 -8.52 19.58 -3.02
CA LEU A 18 -8.75 19.07 -4.38
C LEU A 18 -7.80 17.91 -4.75
N LEU A 19 -6.56 17.96 -4.24
CA LEU A 19 -5.53 16.94 -4.50
C LEU A 19 -5.72 15.63 -3.70
N LEU A 20 -6.61 15.63 -2.68
CA LEU A 20 -7.05 14.42 -1.99
C LEU A 20 -8.09 13.61 -2.79
N GLN A 21 -8.56 14.12 -3.94
CA GLN A 21 -9.54 13.48 -4.83
C GLN A 21 -8.86 12.96 -6.11
N ILE A 22 -7.99 11.94 -6.02
CA ILE A 22 -7.43 11.28 -7.22
C ILE A 22 -8.36 10.12 -7.64
N PRO A 23 -8.87 10.07 -8.89
CA PRO A 23 -9.65 8.94 -9.37
C PRO A 23 -8.78 7.67 -9.52
N PRO A 24 -9.31 6.46 -9.24
CA PRO A 24 -8.56 5.22 -9.40
C PRO A 24 -8.33 4.91 -10.89
N SER A 25 -7.08 4.64 -11.27
CA SER A 25 -6.71 4.14 -12.60
C SER A 25 -7.37 2.77 -12.89
N LEU A 26 -8.01 2.61 -14.06
CA LEU A 26 -8.64 1.36 -14.52
C LEU A 26 -7.64 0.20 -14.47
N SER A 27 -8.05 -0.92 -13.89
CA SER A 27 -7.28 -2.16 -13.75
C SER A 27 -8.04 -3.26 -14.46
N LEU A 28 -7.33 -4.13 -15.19
CA LEU A 28 -7.94 -5.35 -15.71
C LEU A 28 -8.36 -6.24 -14.54
N THR A 29 -9.64 -6.56 -14.49
CA THR A 29 -10.24 -7.57 -13.61
C THR A 29 -10.59 -8.79 -14.46
N CYS A 30 -10.89 -9.89 -13.79
CA CYS A 30 -11.38 -11.09 -14.44
C CYS A 30 -12.58 -10.79 -15.38
N SER A 31 -13.52 -9.92 -14.99
CA SER A 31 -14.67 -9.56 -15.84
C SER A 31 -14.31 -8.79 -17.12
N SER A 32 -13.09 -8.24 -17.22
CA SER A 32 -12.61 -7.51 -18.40
C SER A 32 -11.82 -8.37 -19.39
N GLN A 33 -11.61 -9.66 -19.08
CA GLN A 33 -10.86 -10.57 -19.96
C GLN A 33 -11.74 -11.01 -21.14
N THR A 34 -11.19 -10.97 -22.35
CA THR A 34 -11.82 -11.51 -23.56
C THR A 34 -11.07 -12.73 -24.05
N PHE A 35 -11.80 -13.69 -24.61
CA PHE A 35 -11.22 -14.94 -25.10
C PHE A 35 -11.36 -15.05 -26.61
N THR A 36 -10.37 -15.69 -27.21
CA THR A 36 -10.44 -16.17 -28.59
C THR A 36 -11.59 -17.19 -28.73
N LYS A 37 -12.08 -17.36 -29.97
CA LYS A 37 -13.14 -18.34 -30.31
C LYS A 37 -14.48 -18.13 -29.57
N ASN A 38 -14.78 -16.91 -29.10
CA ASN A 38 -16.02 -16.57 -28.39
C ASN A 38 -16.32 -17.49 -27.19
N ARG A 39 -15.29 -17.92 -26.46
CA ARG A 39 -15.47 -18.73 -25.24
C ARG A 39 -16.17 -17.90 -24.16
N LEU A 40 -17.25 -18.43 -23.62
CA LEU A 40 -18.02 -17.79 -22.54
C LEU A 40 -17.91 -18.60 -21.25
N PHE A 41 -17.57 -17.91 -20.16
CA PHE A 41 -17.52 -18.48 -18.82
C PHE A 41 -18.50 -17.76 -17.90
N LYS A 42 -19.29 -18.53 -17.17
CA LYS A 42 -20.31 -18.06 -16.23
C LYS A 42 -19.67 -17.48 -14.97
N PHE A 43 -18.59 -18.11 -14.52
CA PHE A 43 -17.87 -17.71 -13.31
C PHE A 43 -16.44 -17.33 -13.60
N CYS A 44 -15.92 -16.52 -12.69
CA CYS A 44 -14.75 -15.71 -12.91
C CYS A 44 -14.24 -15.23 -11.55
N ASN A 45 -12.94 -15.37 -11.29
CA ASN A 45 -12.32 -14.89 -10.07
C ASN A 45 -10.92 -14.29 -10.29
N ASP A 46 -10.69 -13.15 -9.65
CA ASP A 46 -9.36 -12.55 -9.49
C ASP A 46 -8.61 -13.30 -8.38
N LEU A 47 -7.61 -14.10 -8.75
CA LEU A 47 -6.83 -14.84 -7.78
C LEU A 47 -5.89 -13.87 -7.01
N PRO A 48 -5.68 -14.07 -5.70
CA PRO A 48 -5.03 -13.08 -4.84
C PRO A 48 -3.53 -12.88 -5.10
N HIS A 49 -2.89 -13.76 -5.87
CA HIS A 49 -1.45 -13.80 -6.07
C HIS A 49 -1.10 -14.07 -7.53
N LEU A 50 0.06 -13.57 -7.96
CA LEU A 50 0.65 -13.79 -9.29
C LEU A 50 -0.11 -13.15 -10.47
N SER A 51 -0.94 -12.13 -10.21
CA SER A 51 -1.70 -11.44 -11.26
C SER A 51 -2.46 -12.41 -12.16
N SER A 52 -3.05 -13.43 -11.53
CA SER A 52 -3.69 -14.54 -12.20
C SER A 52 -5.20 -14.51 -12.05
N TYR A 53 -5.89 -15.09 -13.01
CA TYR A 53 -7.34 -15.08 -13.12
C TYR A 53 -7.83 -16.49 -13.45
N LEU A 54 -8.96 -16.88 -12.90
CA LEU A 54 -9.61 -18.15 -13.21
C LEU A 54 -11.04 -17.89 -13.67
N HIS A 55 -11.38 -18.42 -14.83
CA HIS A 55 -12.73 -18.46 -15.35
C HIS A 55 -13.17 -19.92 -15.44
N TRP A 56 -14.45 -20.18 -15.18
CA TRP A 56 -14.96 -21.54 -15.29
C TRP A 56 -16.46 -21.64 -15.57
N ASN A 57 -16.82 -22.79 -16.13
CA ASN A 57 -18.18 -23.31 -16.23
C ASN A 57 -18.19 -24.69 -15.57
N PHE A 58 -19.21 -24.95 -14.75
CA PHE A 58 -19.41 -26.27 -14.17
C PHE A 58 -20.78 -26.81 -14.56
N ASP A 59 -20.78 -27.97 -15.22
CA ASP A 59 -21.98 -28.74 -15.53
C ASP A 59 -22.12 -29.87 -14.50
N SER A 60 -23.00 -29.67 -13.53
CA SER A 60 -23.24 -30.64 -12.44
C SER A 60 -23.83 -31.96 -12.95
N SER A 61 -24.57 -31.94 -14.07
CA SER A 61 -25.17 -33.16 -14.64
C SER A 61 -24.11 -34.06 -15.27
N LYS A 62 -23.09 -33.46 -15.89
CA LYS A 62 -21.96 -34.17 -16.52
C LYS A 62 -20.74 -34.31 -15.60
N SER A 63 -20.78 -33.70 -14.41
CA SER A 63 -19.63 -33.55 -13.50
C SER A 63 -18.40 -33.03 -14.25
N SER A 64 -18.60 -32.01 -15.09
CA SER A 64 -17.59 -31.51 -16.01
C SER A 64 -17.27 -30.05 -15.71
N LEU A 65 -15.98 -29.75 -15.57
CA LEU A 65 -15.45 -28.42 -15.26
C LEU A 65 -14.61 -27.90 -16.43
N SER A 66 -15.12 -26.90 -17.15
CA SER A 66 -14.34 -26.17 -18.16
C SER A 66 -13.71 -24.94 -17.52
N ILE A 67 -12.41 -24.74 -17.75
CA ILE A 67 -11.63 -23.63 -17.17
C ILE A 67 -10.90 -22.81 -18.23
N ALA A 68 -10.68 -21.54 -17.92
CA ALA A 68 -9.62 -20.73 -18.48
C ALA A 68 -8.81 -20.11 -17.34
N PHE A 69 -7.53 -20.49 -17.23
CA PHE A 69 -6.59 -19.89 -16.29
C PHE A 69 -5.65 -18.96 -17.02
N ILE A 70 -5.46 -17.75 -16.49
CA ILE A 70 -4.68 -16.69 -17.13
C ILE A 70 -3.64 -16.22 -16.13
N ALA A 71 -2.38 -16.13 -16.54
CA ALA A 71 -1.33 -15.50 -15.74
C ALA A 71 -0.16 -15.03 -16.62
N PRO A 72 0.56 -13.97 -16.23
CA PRO A 72 1.86 -13.68 -16.81
C PRO A 72 2.91 -14.70 -16.30
N PRO A 73 3.77 -15.27 -17.17
CA PRO A 73 4.91 -16.06 -16.71
C PRO A 73 5.89 -15.17 -15.92
N ALA A 74 6.74 -15.76 -15.08
CA ALA A 74 7.67 -14.97 -14.26
C ALA A 74 8.71 -14.21 -15.11
N LYS A 75 9.03 -14.75 -16.30
CA LYS A 75 9.89 -14.18 -17.34
C LYS A 75 9.40 -14.60 -18.72
N SER A 76 9.84 -13.90 -19.76
CA SER A 76 9.69 -14.36 -21.15
C SER A 76 10.38 -15.73 -21.30
N GLY A 77 9.72 -16.68 -21.98
CA GLY A 77 10.14 -18.09 -22.04
C GLY A 77 9.85 -18.90 -20.76
N GLY A 78 9.04 -18.36 -19.84
CA GLY A 78 8.59 -19.05 -18.64
C GLY A 78 7.41 -19.99 -18.89
N TRP A 79 6.72 -20.35 -17.80
CA TRP A 79 5.55 -21.22 -17.85
C TRP A 79 4.51 -20.77 -16.82
N VAL A 80 3.27 -21.19 -17.00
CA VAL A 80 2.19 -20.98 -16.01
C VAL A 80 1.45 -22.29 -15.75
N ALA A 81 0.88 -22.43 -14.56
CA ALA A 81 0.21 -23.65 -14.15
C ALA A 81 -1.02 -23.39 -13.31
N TRP A 82 -2.03 -24.24 -13.50
CA TRP A 82 -3.18 -24.40 -12.61
C TRP A 82 -3.37 -25.88 -12.32
N ALA A 83 -3.67 -26.21 -11.08
CA ALA A 83 -3.74 -27.59 -10.63
C ALA A 83 -4.84 -27.79 -9.62
N ILE A 84 -5.42 -29.01 -9.62
CA ILE A 84 -6.35 -29.48 -8.60
C ILE A 84 -5.57 -30.37 -7.65
N ASN A 85 -5.70 -30.16 -6.34
CA ASN A 85 -5.13 -31.06 -5.34
C ASN A 85 -6.23 -31.91 -4.68
N PRO A 86 -6.35 -33.20 -5.02
CA PRO A 86 -7.36 -34.09 -4.43
C PRO A 86 -7.10 -34.45 -2.97
N THR A 87 -5.85 -34.36 -2.50
CA THR A 87 -5.42 -34.91 -1.20
C THR A 87 -5.02 -33.86 -0.17
N GLY A 88 -4.83 -32.60 -0.60
CA GLY A 88 -4.37 -31.52 0.26
C GLY A 88 -4.62 -30.13 -0.31
N THR A 89 -4.03 -29.13 0.31
CA THR A 89 -4.19 -27.71 -0.05
C THR A 89 -2.91 -27.08 -0.62
N GLY A 90 -1.84 -27.86 -0.75
CA GLY A 90 -0.52 -27.39 -1.18
C GLY A 90 -0.09 -27.92 -2.55
N MET A 91 1.18 -27.76 -2.88
CA MET A 91 1.75 -28.24 -4.14
C MET A 91 1.83 -29.78 -4.20
N VAL A 92 2.22 -30.41 -3.09
CA VAL A 92 2.37 -31.87 -3.02
C VAL A 92 1.00 -32.54 -3.10
N GLY A 93 0.85 -33.52 -3.99
CA GLY A 93 -0.39 -34.20 -4.35
C GLY A 93 -1.15 -33.56 -5.52
N ALA A 94 -0.70 -32.40 -6.02
CA ALA A 94 -1.43 -31.67 -7.05
C ALA A 94 -1.34 -32.35 -8.43
N GLN A 95 -2.47 -32.31 -9.13
CA GLN A 95 -2.69 -32.79 -10.49
C GLN A 95 -2.74 -31.57 -11.40
N SER A 96 -1.65 -31.31 -12.12
CA SER A 96 -1.36 -30.00 -12.71
C SER A 96 -1.53 -29.97 -14.21
N LEU A 97 -2.08 -28.86 -14.70
CA LEU A 97 -2.03 -28.41 -16.08
C LEU A 97 -0.96 -27.33 -16.18
N ILE A 98 0.04 -27.51 -17.04
CA ILE A 98 1.13 -26.56 -17.20
C ILE A 98 1.18 -26.11 -18.65
N ALA A 99 0.99 -24.81 -18.88
CA ALA A 99 1.24 -24.17 -20.15
C ALA A 99 2.71 -23.74 -20.25
N LEU A 100 3.36 -24.18 -21.32
CA LEU A 100 4.73 -23.84 -21.64
C LEU A 100 4.92 -23.78 -23.15
N GLU A 101 5.96 -23.10 -23.59
CA GLU A 101 6.35 -23.06 -25.00
C GLU A 101 7.32 -24.21 -25.29
N GLU A 102 7.04 -24.96 -26.35
CA GLU A 102 7.90 -26.03 -26.85
C GLU A 102 8.03 -25.89 -28.37
N ASN A 103 9.26 -25.72 -28.87
CA ASN A 103 9.56 -25.51 -30.29
C ASN A 103 8.76 -24.37 -30.94
N GLY A 104 8.54 -23.26 -30.22
CA GLY A 104 7.78 -22.10 -30.72
C GLY A 104 6.27 -22.24 -30.65
N LEU A 105 5.75 -23.37 -30.14
CA LEU A 105 4.33 -23.62 -29.99
C LEU A 105 3.93 -23.64 -28.52
N MET A 106 2.85 -22.93 -28.18
CA MET A 106 2.25 -22.99 -26.86
C MET A 106 1.52 -24.32 -26.68
N THR A 107 1.87 -25.05 -25.63
CA THR A 107 1.31 -26.37 -25.31
C THR A 107 0.87 -26.44 -23.85
N VAL A 108 -0.15 -27.24 -23.57
CA VAL A 108 -0.52 -27.63 -22.20
C VAL A 108 -0.18 -29.09 -22.01
N LYS A 109 0.54 -29.41 -20.93
CA LYS A 109 0.87 -30.78 -20.54
C LYS A 109 0.36 -31.06 -19.13
N THR A 110 0.04 -32.33 -18.86
CA THR A 110 -0.38 -32.79 -17.53
C THR A 110 0.80 -33.27 -16.71
N TYR A 111 0.82 -32.94 -15.42
CA TYR A 111 1.88 -33.33 -14.49
C TYR A 111 1.31 -33.82 -13.17
N ASN A 112 1.81 -34.96 -12.69
CA ASN A 112 1.58 -35.43 -11.34
C ASN A 112 2.69 -34.91 -10.41
N ILE A 113 2.32 -34.20 -9.36
CA ILE A 113 3.25 -33.60 -8.39
C ILE A 113 3.16 -34.35 -7.08
N SER A 114 3.84 -35.49 -6.97
CA SER A 114 3.83 -36.33 -5.76
C SER A 114 4.79 -35.83 -4.67
N GLY A 115 5.64 -34.85 -4.97
CA GLY A 115 6.59 -34.25 -4.03
C GLY A 115 7.26 -33.01 -4.60
N TYR A 116 8.03 -32.27 -3.78
CA TYR A 116 8.70 -31.03 -4.21
C TYR A 116 9.74 -31.22 -5.33
N ARG A 117 10.25 -32.44 -5.50
CA ARG A 117 11.18 -32.82 -6.57
C ARG A 117 10.62 -33.93 -7.47
N SER A 118 9.41 -34.39 -7.18
CA SER A 118 8.77 -35.51 -7.89
C SER A 118 7.65 -34.93 -8.76
N ILE A 119 8.06 -34.35 -9.88
CA ILE A 119 7.19 -33.71 -10.87
C ILE A 119 7.33 -34.51 -12.15
N VAL A 120 6.32 -35.30 -12.48
CA VAL A 120 6.36 -36.25 -13.60
C VAL A 120 5.29 -35.87 -14.61
N GLN A 121 5.68 -35.76 -15.88
CA GLN A 121 4.73 -35.57 -16.97
C GLN A 121 4.03 -36.92 -17.24
N GLU A 122 2.76 -37.01 -16.88
CA GLU A 122 1.97 -38.24 -17.04
C GLU A 122 0.47 -37.91 -17.05
N LYS A 123 -0.36 -38.93 -17.31
CA LYS A 123 -1.80 -38.82 -17.09
C LYS A 123 -2.06 -38.61 -15.60
N ILE A 124 -2.95 -37.66 -15.30
CA ILE A 124 -3.30 -37.28 -13.93
C ILE A 124 -4.59 -37.95 -13.47
N ALA A 125 -4.89 -37.87 -12.17
CA ALA A 125 -6.02 -38.57 -11.55
C ALA A 125 -7.41 -38.19 -12.11
N TYR A 126 -7.53 -37.02 -12.74
CA TYR A 126 -8.75 -36.58 -13.41
C TYR A 126 -8.56 -36.63 -14.92
N GLU A 127 -9.54 -37.16 -15.64
CA GLU A 127 -9.54 -37.11 -17.10
C GLU A 127 -9.64 -35.65 -17.57
N VAL A 128 -8.75 -35.26 -18.49
CA VAL A 128 -8.69 -33.90 -19.03
C VAL A 128 -8.79 -33.96 -20.55
N SER A 129 -9.65 -33.11 -21.09
CA SER A 129 -9.92 -32.98 -22.53
C SER A 129 -9.87 -31.51 -22.94
N ASN A 130 -9.88 -31.26 -24.26
CA ASN A 130 -9.90 -29.91 -24.84
C ASN A 130 -8.79 -28.99 -24.29
N MET A 131 -7.59 -29.55 -24.10
CA MET A 131 -6.44 -28.81 -23.60
C MET A 131 -5.89 -27.91 -24.70
N GLU A 132 -5.85 -26.61 -24.47
CA GLU A 132 -5.25 -25.62 -25.37
C GLU A 132 -4.48 -24.57 -24.56
N ALA A 133 -3.35 -24.11 -25.09
CA ALA A 133 -2.60 -22.99 -24.54
C ALA A 133 -2.51 -21.86 -25.56
N GLU A 134 -2.62 -20.63 -25.08
CA GLU A 134 -2.44 -19.43 -25.88
C GLU A 134 -1.51 -18.46 -25.13
N SER A 135 -0.79 -17.63 -25.89
CA SER A 135 0.04 -16.57 -25.34
C SER A 135 -0.18 -15.30 -26.13
N GLU A 136 -0.70 -14.27 -25.47
CA GLU A 136 -1.01 -12.98 -26.07
C GLU A 136 -0.73 -11.86 -25.06
N ASN A 137 -0.23 -10.70 -25.51
CA ASN A 137 -0.01 -9.52 -24.67
C ASN A 137 0.82 -9.79 -23.39
N GLY A 138 1.74 -10.75 -23.44
CA GLY A 138 2.61 -11.12 -22.32
C GLY A 138 1.95 -11.95 -21.21
N VAL A 139 0.73 -12.45 -21.44
CA VAL A 139 0.06 -13.43 -20.56
C VAL A 139 -0.10 -14.76 -21.27
N MET A 140 -0.04 -15.84 -20.49
CA MET A 140 -0.32 -17.20 -20.94
C MET A 140 -1.71 -17.61 -20.43
N MET A 141 -2.42 -18.36 -21.28
CA MET A 141 -3.77 -18.85 -21.02
C MET A 141 -3.79 -20.37 -21.14
N ILE A 142 -4.39 -21.04 -20.16
CA ILE A 142 -4.66 -22.48 -20.16
C ILE A 142 -6.15 -22.66 -20.31
N PHE A 143 -6.59 -23.40 -21.32
CA PHE A 143 -7.95 -23.87 -21.48
C PHE A 143 -7.99 -25.39 -21.32
N ALA A 144 -8.97 -25.90 -20.58
CA ALA A 144 -9.17 -27.34 -20.43
C ALA A 144 -10.58 -27.66 -19.94
N THR A 145 -11.01 -28.91 -20.15
CA THR A 145 -12.20 -29.49 -19.53
C THR A 145 -11.80 -30.70 -18.71
N VAL A 146 -12.07 -30.64 -17.40
CA VAL A 146 -11.71 -31.67 -16.42
C VAL A 146 -12.97 -32.42 -16.00
N ALA A 147 -12.94 -33.76 -16.09
CA ALA A 147 -13.98 -34.61 -15.53
C ALA A 147 -13.76 -34.80 -14.02
N LEU A 148 -14.75 -34.43 -13.23
CA LEU A 148 -14.70 -34.51 -11.77
C LEU A 148 -15.54 -35.68 -11.24
N PRO A 149 -15.24 -36.19 -10.03
CA PRO A 149 -16.09 -37.17 -9.36
C PRO A 149 -17.52 -36.65 -9.18
N LYS A 150 -18.50 -37.55 -9.31
CA LYS A 150 -19.91 -37.23 -9.06
C LYS A 150 -20.05 -36.64 -7.65
N SER A 151 -20.87 -35.60 -7.51
CA SER A 151 -21.12 -34.82 -6.28
C SER A 151 -20.03 -33.83 -5.84
N MET A 152 -18.91 -33.71 -6.56
CA MET A 152 -17.89 -32.72 -6.23
C MET A 152 -18.39 -31.30 -6.56
N THR A 153 -18.57 -30.48 -5.53
CA THR A 153 -18.98 -29.07 -5.66
C THR A 153 -17.91 -28.09 -5.21
N THR A 154 -16.90 -28.57 -4.48
CA THR A 154 -15.73 -27.81 -4.05
C THR A 154 -14.44 -28.57 -4.34
N LEU A 155 -13.37 -27.85 -4.69
CA LEU A 155 -12.05 -28.45 -4.93
C LEU A 155 -10.92 -27.59 -4.39
N ASN A 156 -9.80 -28.21 -3.99
CA ASN A 156 -8.59 -27.46 -3.68
C ASN A 156 -7.82 -27.19 -4.97
N GLN A 157 -7.41 -25.95 -5.15
CA GLN A 157 -6.63 -25.50 -6.29
C GLN A 157 -5.31 -24.88 -5.84
N VAL A 158 -4.29 -25.04 -6.68
CA VAL A 158 -3.02 -24.34 -6.58
C VAL A 158 -2.62 -23.82 -7.95
N TRP A 159 -1.90 -22.71 -8.00
CA TRP A 159 -1.45 -22.13 -9.26
C TRP A 159 -0.01 -21.63 -9.14
N GLN A 160 0.68 -21.60 -10.28
CA GLN A 160 2.06 -21.13 -10.31
C GLN A 160 2.49 -20.47 -11.62
N VAL A 161 3.58 -19.72 -11.50
CA VAL A 161 4.29 -19.14 -12.64
C VAL A 161 5.79 -19.40 -12.47
N GLY A 162 6.44 -19.82 -13.54
CA GLY A 162 7.86 -20.12 -13.59
C GLY A 162 8.60 -19.23 -14.58
N ARG A 163 9.93 -19.19 -14.42
CA ARG A 163 10.82 -18.29 -15.19
C ARG A 163 11.46 -18.92 -16.40
N SER A 164 11.48 -20.25 -16.48
CA SER A 164 12.20 -20.98 -17.52
C SER A 164 11.61 -22.36 -17.74
N VAL A 165 11.63 -22.79 -18.99
CA VAL A 165 11.38 -24.17 -19.41
C VAL A 165 12.74 -24.83 -19.68
N ALA A 166 12.97 -26.04 -19.20
CA ALA A 166 14.20 -26.79 -19.41
C ALA A 166 13.87 -28.23 -19.78
N ASN A 167 14.53 -28.77 -20.82
CA ASN A 167 14.32 -30.12 -21.32
C ASN A 167 12.84 -30.46 -21.62
N GLY A 168 12.09 -29.50 -22.18
CA GLY A 168 10.65 -29.67 -22.50
C GLY A 168 9.71 -29.65 -21.30
N GLY A 169 10.22 -29.37 -20.09
CA GLY A 169 9.45 -29.33 -18.84
C GLY A 169 9.64 -28.05 -18.02
N PRO A 170 8.81 -27.83 -16.99
CA PRO A 170 8.84 -26.63 -16.16
C PRO A 170 10.10 -26.59 -15.28
N GLY A 171 10.85 -25.49 -15.35
CA GLY A 171 11.88 -25.18 -14.36
C GLY A 171 11.28 -24.80 -13.00
N VAL A 172 12.08 -24.83 -11.94
CA VAL A 172 11.62 -24.52 -10.57
C VAL A 172 11.05 -23.10 -10.49
N HIS A 173 9.84 -22.97 -9.93
CA HIS A 173 9.21 -21.67 -9.67
C HIS A 173 9.86 -20.94 -8.49
N GLU A 174 9.58 -19.66 -8.31
CA GLU A 174 10.14 -18.90 -7.19
C GLU A 174 9.50 -19.30 -5.85
N PHE A 175 10.23 -19.09 -4.75
CA PHE A 175 9.75 -19.35 -3.39
C PHE A 175 9.32 -18.06 -2.68
N GLN A 176 8.93 -17.02 -3.45
CA GLN A 176 8.47 -15.76 -2.87
C GLN A 176 7.10 -15.90 -2.22
N ALA A 177 6.74 -14.95 -1.37
CA ALA A 177 5.46 -14.97 -0.66
C ALA A 177 4.24 -15.14 -1.58
N PRO A 178 4.13 -14.48 -2.76
CA PRO A 178 3.05 -14.75 -3.70
C PRO A 178 2.98 -16.23 -4.11
N ASN A 179 4.13 -16.84 -4.46
CA ASN A 179 4.17 -18.23 -4.91
C ASN A 179 3.76 -19.22 -3.81
N LEU A 180 4.27 -19.03 -2.58
CA LEU A 180 3.96 -19.90 -1.45
C LEU A 180 2.50 -19.79 -0.99
N ASN A 181 1.80 -18.71 -1.36
CA ASN A 181 0.40 -18.47 -1.01
C ASN A 181 -0.57 -18.68 -2.19
N SER A 182 -0.09 -19.06 -3.38
CA SER A 182 -0.92 -19.35 -4.56
C SER A 182 -1.68 -20.68 -4.45
N LYS A 183 -2.64 -20.72 -3.54
CA LYS A 183 -3.49 -21.85 -3.21
C LYS A 183 -4.85 -21.39 -2.69
N GLY A 184 -5.89 -22.20 -2.86
CA GLY A 184 -7.21 -21.93 -2.32
C GLY A 184 -8.20 -23.08 -2.54
N THR A 185 -9.45 -22.90 -2.10
CA THR A 185 -10.57 -23.78 -2.48
C THR A 185 -11.45 -23.02 -3.46
N LEU A 186 -12.05 -23.75 -4.38
CA LEU A 186 -12.95 -23.26 -5.41
C LEU A 186 -14.32 -23.89 -5.17
N ASP A 187 -15.36 -23.07 -4.95
CA ASP A 187 -16.75 -23.51 -5.02
C ASP A 187 -17.22 -23.38 -6.47
N LEU A 188 -17.57 -24.51 -7.06
CA LEU A 188 -17.89 -24.61 -8.48
C LEU A 188 -19.27 -24.02 -8.81
N LEU A 189 -20.17 -23.95 -7.83
CA LEU A 189 -21.58 -23.55 -8.01
C LEU A 189 -21.82 -22.08 -7.71
N LYS A 190 -21.11 -21.53 -6.71
CA LYS A 190 -21.34 -20.16 -6.24
C LYS A 190 -20.48 -19.11 -6.93
N GLY A 191 -19.52 -19.52 -7.76
CA GLY A 191 -18.55 -18.56 -8.30
C GLY A 191 -17.55 -18.07 -7.26
N GLU A 192 -17.59 -18.61 -6.03
CA GLU A 192 -16.74 -18.16 -4.93
C GLU A 192 -15.51 -19.07 -4.82
N SER A 193 -14.31 -18.55 -5.09
CA SER A 193 -13.14 -19.21 -4.52
C SER A 193 -13.05 -18.86 -3.05
N THR A 194 -13.58 -19.74 -2.21
CA THR A 194 -13.27 -19.73 -0.80
C THR A 194 -11.82 -20.21 -0.67
N THR A 195 -10.85 -19.31 -0.57
CA THR A 195 -9.54 -19.73 -0.05
C THR A 195 -9.84 -20.49 1.26
N THR A 196 -9.36 -21.72 1.42
CA THR A 196 -9.63 -22.66 2.55
C THR A 196 -9.13 -22.14 3.91
N THR A 197 -9.05 -20.83 4.04
CA THR A 197 -8.76 -20.01 5.20
C THR A 197 -9.84 -18.93 5.36
N GLN A 198 -11.11 -19.25 5.12
CA GLN A 198 -12.25 -18.34 5.29
C GLN A 198 -12.55 -17.92 6.75
N SER A 199 -11.62 -18.10 7.69
CA SER A 199 -11.60 -17.35 8.95
C SER A 199 -10.30 -16.58 9.21
N THR A 200 -9.19 -16.93 8.54
CA THR A 200 -7.85 -16.41 8.90
C THR A 200 -7.05 -15.79 7.75
N GLY A 201 -7.25 -16.18 6.48
CA GLY A 201 -6.45 -15.73 5.34
C GLY A 201 -6.98 -14.45 4.69
N SER A 202 -8.27 -14.42 4.33
CA SER A 202 -8.96 -13.22 3.83
C SER A 202 -9.02 -12.13 4.90
N SER A 203 -9.25 -12.51 6.17
CA SER A 203 -9.20 -11.58 7.29
C SER A 203 -7.78 -11.04 7.51
N ARG A 204 -6.73 -11.84 7.29
CA ARG A 204 -5.34 -11.40 7.42
C ARG A 204 -4.92 -10.49 6.27
N LEU A 205 -5.26 -10.79 5.01
CA LEU A 205 -5.01 -9.87 3.90
C LEU A 205 -5.79 -8.56 4.08
N ARG A 206 -7.06 -8.63 4.49
CA ARG A 206 -7.85 -7.44 4.84
C ARG A 206 -7.21 -6.65 5.97
N LYS A 207 -6.73 -7.32 7.04
CA LYS A 207 -5.98 -6.68 8.14
C LYS A 207 -4.66 -6.09 7.68
N ARG A 208 -3.93 -6.73 6.76
CA ARG A 208 -2.70 -6.20 6.14
C ARG A 208 -2.99 -4.95 5.33
N ASN A 209 -4.07 -4.95 4.54
CA ASN A 209 -4.50 -3.79 3.77
C ASN A 209 -4.96 -2.65 4.69
N ILE A 210 -5.77 -2.95 5.71
CA ILE A 210 -6.18 -1.97 6.74
C ILE A 210 -4.96 -1.39 7.44
N HIS A 211 -4.03 -2.24 7.90
CA HIS A 211 -2.75 -1.79 8.46
C HIS A 211 -1.99 -0.87 7.49
N GLY A 212 -1.84 -1.27 6.23
CA GLY A 212 -1.15 -0.47 5.22
C GLY A 212 -1.80 0.90 5.01
N VAL A 213 -3.12 0.94 4.82
CA VAL A 213 -3.88 2.19 4.62
C VAL A 213 -3.81 3.09 5.85
N LEU A 214 -4.11 2.55 7.05
CA LEU A 214 -4.07 3.33 8.28
C LEU A 214 -2.70 3.98 8.49
N ASN A 215 -1.61 3.24 8.28
CA ASN A 215 -0.26 3.74 8.49
C ASN A 215 0.22 4.68 7.37
N ALA A 216 -0.18 4.45 6.11
CA ALA A 216 0.13 5.36 5.01
C ALA A 216 -0.57 6.72 5.21
N VAL A 217 -1.86 6.72 5.57
CA VAL A 217 -2.63 7.94 5.83
C VAL A 217 -2.10 8.68 7.05
N SER A 218 -1.91 7.99 8.19
CA SER A 218 -1.45 8.63 9.42
C SER A 218 0.02 9.08 9.35
N TRP A 219 0.94 8.11 9.42
CA TRP A 219 2.38 8.38 9.51
C TRP A 219 2.95 8.96 8.22
N GLY A 220 2.44 8.52 7.06
CA GLY A 220 2.98 8.85 5.75
C GLY A 220 2.43 10.13 5.12
N ILE A 221 1.26 10.63 5.54
CA ILE A 221 0.59 11.79 4.91
C ILE A 221 0.19 12.84 5.95
N MET A 222 -0.61 12.47 6.96
CA MET A 222 -1.12 13.44 7.93
C MET A 222 -0.01 14.08 8.78
N LEU A 223 1.00 13.32 9.22
CA LEU A 223 2.12 13.92 9.96
C LEU A 223 2.90 14.96 9.14
N PRO A 224 3.30 14.70 7.87
CA PRO A 224 3.85 15.72 6.98
C PRO A 224 2.94 16.94 6.81
N VAL A 225 1.64 16.73 6.58
CA VAL A 225 0.67 17.83 6.44
C VAL A 225 0.64 18.69 7.70
N GLY A 226 0.55 18.08 8.88
CA GLY A 226 0.57 18.81 10.14
C GLY A 226 1.87 19.60 10.35
N ALA A 227 3.01 19.08 9.89
CA ALA A 227 4.30 19.78 9.97
C ALA A 227 4.37 20.98 9.00
N ILE A 228 3.86 20.82 7.78
CA ILE A 228 3.72 21.90 6.78
C ILE A 228 2.83 23.01 7.36
N ILE A 229 1.68 22.67 7.95
CA ILE A 229 0.78 23.63 8.62
C ILE A 229 1.55 24.45 9.66
N ALA A 230 2.24 23.80 10.60
CA ALA A 230 2.97 24.50 11.65
C ALA A 230 4.12 25.38 11.13
N ARG A 231 4.84 24.90 10.11
CA ARG A 231 5.98 25.64 9.55
C ARG A 231 5.52 26.90 8.82
N TYR A 232 4.49 26.80 7.98
CA TYR A 232 4.14 27.88 7.06
C TYR A 232 3.06 28.80 7.61
N LEU A 233 2.00 28.28 8.24
CA LEU A 233 0.90 29.13 8.71
C LEU A 233 1.31 29.98 9.92
N ARG A 234 2.26 29.52 10.74
CA ARG A 234 2.79 30.29 11.89
C ARG A 234 3.39 31.64 11.49
N THR A 235 3.81 31.81 10.24
CA THR A 235 4.41 33.06 9.73
C THR A 235 3.38 34.21 9.62
N PHE A 236 2.11 33.86 9.44
CA PHE A 236 1.00 34.80 9.27
C PHE A 236 0.38 35.14 10.62
N LYS A 237 0.39 36.44 10.99
CA LYS A 237 -0.19 36.89 12.26
C LYS A 237 -1.70 36.63 12.34
N SER A 238 -2.41 36.70 11.22
CA SER A 238 -3.85 36.41 11.11
C SER A 238 -4.19 34.94 11.39
N ALA A 239 -3.21 34.04 11.33
CA ALA A 239 -3.38 32.63 11.60
C ALA A 239 -3.05 32.25 13.06
N ASP A 240 -2.67 33.20 13.94
CA ASP A 240 -2.51 32.92 15.37
C ASP A 240 -3.85 33.12 16.10
N PRO A 241 -4.35 32.14 16.89
CA PRO A 241 -3.74 30.87 17.27
C PRO A 241 -4.14 29.68 16.37
N ALA A 242 -4.89 29.89 15.29
CA ALA A 242 -5.45 28.83 14.44
C ALA A 242 -4.40 27.82 13.92
N TRP A 243 -3.21 28.26 13.50
CA TRP A 243 -2.14 27.37 13.02
C TRP A 243 -1.76 26.31 14.07
N PHE A 244 -1.78 26.69 15.36
CA PHE A 244 -1.40 25.82 16.46
C PHE A 244 -2.45 24.73 16.67
N TYR A 245 -3.74 25.09 16.66
CA TYR A 245 -4.83 24.13 16.78
C TYR A 245 -4.94 23.21 15.56
N LEU A 246 -4.74 23.74 14.34
CA LEU A 246 -4.72 22.94 13.12
C LEU A 246 -3.55 21.93 13.13
N HIS A 247 -2.36 22.37 13.53
CA HIS A 247 -1.23 21.46 13.72
C HIS A 247 -1.54 20.41 14.79
N ALA A 248 -1.93 20.82 15.99
CA ALA A 248 -2.14 19.93 17.12
C ALA A 248 -3.24 18.88 16.83
N SER A 249 -4.37 19.31 16.28
CA SER A 249 -5.47 18.42 15.90
C SER A 249 -5.08 17.44 14.80
N CYS A 250 -4.36 17.91 13.76
CA CYS A 250 -3.87 17.05 12.69
C CYS A 250 -2.90 15.98 13.22
N GLN A 251 -1.92 16.39 14.04
CA GLN A 251 -0.93 15.48 14.64
C GLN A 251 -1.57 14.49 15.61
N PHE A 252 -2.50 14.94 16.46
CA PHE A 252 -3.20 14.07 17.40
C PHE A 252 -4.07 13.04 16.67
N SER A 253 -4.85 13.45 15.67
CA SER A 253 -5.65 12.54 14.85
C SER A 253 -4.77 11.54 14.10
N ALA A 254 -3.65 11.98 13.52
CA ALA A 254 -2.69 11.11 12.88
C ALA A 254 -2.13 10.07 13.87
N TYR A 255 -1.77 10.48 15.09
CA TYR A 255 -1.29 9.57 16.13
C TYR A 255 -2.34 8.53 16.51
N VAL A 256 -3.60 8.93 16.74
CA VAL A 256 -4.69 7.99 17.09
C VAL A 256 -4.91 6.95 15.99
N VAL A 257 -5.01 7.37 14.73
CA VAL A 257 -5.15 6.47 13.57
C VAL A 257 -3.91 5.57 13.45
N GLY A 258 -2.72 6.14 13.67
CA GLY A 258 -1.44 5.46 13.63
C GLY A 258 -1.29 4.38 14.71
N VAL A 259 -1.81 4.61 15.93
CA VAL A 259 -1.85 3.61 17.01
C VAL A 259 -2.66 2.40 16.59
N ALA A 260 -3.85 2.61 15.99
CA ALA A 260 -4.68 1.52 15.48
C ALA A 260 -3.96 0.74 14.36
N GLY A 261 -3.29 1.45 13.46
CA GLY A 261 -2.44 0.87 12.42
C GLY A 261 -1.31 0.02 13.02
N TRP A 262 -0.57 0.57 13.99
CA TRP A 262 0.55 -0.10 14.66
C TRP A 262 0.11 -1.35 15.43
N ALA A 263 -0.97 -1.26 16.22
CA ALA A 263 -1.54 -2.38 16.96
C ALA A 263 -1.98 -3.53 16.03
N THR A 264 -2.58 -3.19 14.88
CA THR A 264 -2.91 -4.19 13.85
C THR A 264 -1.65 -4.85 13.29
N GLY A 265 -0.56 -4.11 13.12
CA GLY A 265 0.75 -4.62 12.70
C GLY A 265 1.37 -5.62 13.68
N LEU A 266 1.31 -5.32 14.99
CA LEU A 266 1.76 -6.25 16.03
C LEU A 266 0.95 -7.55 16.02
N LYS A 267 -0.38 -7.44 15.90
CA LYS A 267 -1.27 -8.60 15.80
C LYS A 267 -0.94 -9.46 14.57
N LEU A 268 -0.69 -8.83 13.42
CA LEU A 268 -0.25 -9.53 12.20
C LEU A 268 1.10 -10.22 12.37
N GLY A 269 2.05 -9.59 13.06
CA GLY A 269 3.36 -10.18 13.37
C GLY A 269 3.26 -11.42 14.26
N GLY A 270 2.40 -11.38 15.29
CA GLY A 270 2.15 -12.54 16.16
C GLY A 270 1.44 -13.70 15.43
N GLN A 271 0.66 -13.40 14.40
CA GLN A 271 -0.07 -14.38 13.60
C GLN A 271 0.76 -15.00 12.46
N SER A 272 1.97 -14.49 12.19
CA SER A 272 2.85 -14.92 11.10
C SER A 272 4.02 -15.75 11.62
N LYS A 273 3.76 -16.99 12.05
CA LYS A 273 4.80 -17.92 12.51
C LYS A 273 5.74 -18.25 11.32
N GLY A 274 7.06 -18.11 11.51
CA GLY A 274 8.07 -18.43 10.50
C GLY A 274 8.47 -17.31 9.52
N ILE A 275 7.76 -16.18 9.48
CA ILE A 275 8.11 -15.03 8.62
C ILE A 275 8.19 -13.76 9.47
N ARG A 276 9.39 -13.17 9.58
CA ARG A 276 9.61 -11.90 10.29
C ARG A 276 10.23 -10.85 9.38
N TYR A 277 9.52 -9.73 9.22
CA TYR A 277 10.02 -8.54 8.55
C TYR A 277 10.72 -7.61 9.55
N ASN A 278 11.93 -8.00 9.97
CA ASN A 278 12.64 -7.34 11.07
C ASN A 278 12.84 -5.83 10.86
N THR A 279 13.21 -5.40 9.65
CA THR A 279 13.44 -3.97 9.36
C THR A 279 12.17 -3.13 9.52
N HIS A 280 11.08 -3.49 8.84
CA HIS A 280 9.81 -2.75 8.93
C HIS A 280 9.25 -2.74 10.36
N ARG A 281 9.37 -3.87 11.07
CA ARG A 281 8.93 -3.97 12.46
C ARG A 281 9.75 -3.08 13.39
N ASN A 282 11.07 -3.11 13.30
CA ASN A 282 11.95 -2.32 14.17
C ASN A 282 11.77 -0.82 13.91
N LEU A 283 11.71 -0.41 12.63
CA LEU A 283 11.40 0.98 12.27
C LEU A 283 10.01 1.40 12.76
N GLY A 284 9.01 0.54 12.65
CA GLY A 284 7.66 0.82 13.16
C GLY A 284 7.60 0.97 14.68
N ILE A 285 8.35 0.17 15.45
CA ILE A 285 8.44 0.30 16.90
C ILE A 285 9.17 1.59 17.29
N ALA A 286 10.28 1.92 16.63
CA ALA A 286 11.01 3.16 16.87
C ALA A 286 10.14 4.38 16.55
N LEU A 287 9.47 4.39 15.40
CA LEU A 287 8.53 5.43 14.98
C LEU A 287 7.43 5.64 16.02
N PHE A 288 6.76 4.57 16.45
CA PHE A 288 5.70 4.64 17.45
C PHE A 288 6.22 5.22 18.77
N SER A 289 7.35 4.72 19.27
CA SER A 289 7.94 5.16 20.54
C SER A 289 8.29 6.66 20.52
N LEU A 290 8.92 7.12 19.43
CA LEU A 290 9.25 8.54 19.25
C LEU A 290 8.00 9.40 19.10
N ALA A 291 6.98 8.92 18.40
CA ALA A 291 5.71 9.64 18.26
C ALA A 291 4.96 9.76 19.60
N THR A 292 4.96 8.71 20.42
CA THR A 292 4.40 8.77 21.78
C THR A 292 5.15 9.78 22.62
N LEU A 293 6.48 9.79 22.56
CA LEU A 293 7.32 10.80 23.20
C LEU A 293 6.90 12.20 22.72
N GLN A 294 6.76 12.40 21.42
CA GLN A 294 6.36 13.68 20.81
C GLN A 294 4.98 14.18 21.28
N ILE A 295 4.01 13.31 21.60
CA ILE A 295 2.71 13.72 22.18
C ILE A 295 2.90 14.38 23.55
N PHE A 296 3.85 13.90 24.37
CA PHE A 296 4.19 14.55 25.65
C PHE A 296 4.77 15.95 25.48
N ALA A 297 5.23 16.32 24.27
CA ALA A 297 5.66 17.69 24.01
C ALA A 297 4.53 18.70 24.27
N LEU A 298 3.26 18.35 24.05
CA LEU A 298 2.14 19.24 24.34
C LEU A 298 2.03 19.54 25.85
N PHE A 299 2.12 18.51 26.69
CA PHE A 299 1.97 18.61 28.14
C PHE A 299 3.19 19.27 28.81
N LEU A 300 4.38 19.03 28.26
CA LEU A 300 5.64 19.57 28.76
C LEU A 300 6.00 20.95 28.18
N ARG A 301 5.08 21.57 27.42
CA ARG A 301 5.32 22.83 26.70
C ARG A 301 5.51 24.01 27.67
N PRO A 302 6.72 24.57 27.82
CA PRO A 302 6.96 25.69 28.73
C PRO A 302 6.32 26.99 28.22
N LYS A 303 6.12 27.98 29.11
CA LYS A 303 5.71 29.34 28.71
C LYS A 303 6.74 29.95 27.74
N LYS A 304 6.31 30.91 26.90
CA LYS A 304 7.11 31.44 25.77
C LYS A 304 8.42 32.10 26.22
N ASP A 305 8.42 32.65 27.44
CA ASP A 305 9.49 33.37 28.13
C ASP A 305 10.38 32.47 29.02
N HIS A 306 10.04 31.18 29.16
CA HIS A 306 10.76 30.28 30.05
C HIS A 306 12.09 29.78 29.44
N LYS A 307 13.18 29.73 30.23
CA LYS A 307 14.51 29.26 29.78
C LYS A 307 14.51 27.87 29.12
N TYR A 308 13.65 26.96 29.58
CA TYR A 308 13.51 25.62 29.01
C TYR A 308 12.78 25.57 27.66
N ARG A 309 12.20 26.67 27.20
CA ARG A 309 11.49 26.72 25.92
C ARG A 309 12.41 26.41 24.73
N ILE A 310 13.70 26.78 24.83
CA ILE A 310 14.69 26.51 23.78
C ILE A 310 14.94 25.01 23.65
N TYR A 311 15.23 24.32 24.77
CA TYR A 311 15.43 22.87 24.77
C TYR A 311 14.19 22.12 24.30
N TRP A 312 13.01 22.56 24.74
CA TRP A 312 11.75 22.01 24.26
C TRP A 312 11.58 22.17 22.74
N ASN A 313 11.94 23.32 22.16
CA ASN A 313 11.88 23.52 20.71
C ASN A 313 12.87 22.59 19.98
N VAL A 314 14.10 22.43 20.47
CA VAL A 314 15.10 21.52 19.88
C VAL A 314 14.59 20.08 19.89
N TYR A 315 14.13 19.62 21.05
CA TYR A 315 13.51 18.32 21.23
C TYR A 315 12.32 18.12 20.26
N HIS A 316 11.35 19.04 20.29
CA HIS A 316 10.11 18.92 19.52
C HIS A 316 10.38 18.94 18.00
N HIS A 317 11.26 19.82 17.53
CA HIS A 317 11.61 19.88 16.11
C HIS A 317 12.47 18.69 15.68
N GLY A 318 13.53 18.36 16.43
CA GLY A 318 14.43 17.26 16.11
C GLY A 318 13.71 15.91 16.06
N VAL A 319 13.00 15.56 17.14
CA VAL A 319 12.21 14.31 17.19
C VAL A 319 11.11 14.32 16.14
N GLY A 320 10.45 15.46 15.91
CA GLY A 320 9.45 15.63 14.86
C GLY A 320 9.97 15.28 13.46
N TYR A 321 11.15 15.77 13.07
CA TYR A 321 11.73 15.46 11.77
C TYR A 321 12.15 14.00 11.64
N VAL A 322 12.70 13.40 12.70
CA VAL A 322 13.03 11.97 12.71
C VAL A 322 11.77 11.12 12.49
N ILE A 323 10.66 11.44 13.16
CA ILE A 323 9.37 10.76 12.98
C ILE A 323 8.89 10.84 11.53
N LEU A 324 8.99 12.00 10.88
CA LEU A 324 8.58 12.16 9.48
C LEU A 324 9.38 11.26 8.54
N ILE A 325 10.71 11.25 8.68
CA ILE A 325 11.61 10.43 7.86
C ILE A 325 11.32 8.95 8.08
N LEU A 326 11.22 8.53 9.35
CA LEU A 326 10.90 7.15 9.70
C LEU A 326 9.53 6.72 9.18
N GLY A 327 8.52 7.59 9.27
CA GLY A 327 7.17 7.33 8.74
C GLY A 327 7.20 7.02 7.25
N ILE A 328 7.83 7.89 6.45
CA ILE A 328 7.92 7.73 4.99
C ILE A 328 8.67 6.43 4.63
N ILE A 329 9.86 6.21 5.20
CA ILE A 329 10.66 5.02 4.93
C ILE A 329 9.88 3.76 5.31
N ASN A 330 9.22 3.78 6.46
CA ASN A 330 8.51 2.60 6.96
C ASN A 330 7.27 2.27 6.12
N VAL A 331 6.59 3.27 5.54
CA VAL A 331 5.51 3.06 4.56
C VAL A 331 6.05 2.40 3.30
N PHE A 332 7.17 2.86 2.74
CA PHE A 332 7.78 2.19 1.58
C PHE A 332 8.16 0.74 1.88
N LYS A 333 8.76 0.47 3.04
CA LYS A 333 9.04 -0.92 3.47
C LYS A 333 7.77 -1.74 3.62
N GLY A 334 6.69 -1.15 4.14
CA GLY A 334 5.38 -1.79 4.23
C GLY A 334 4.80 -2.14 2.85
N LEU A 335 4.90 -1.24 1.88
CA LEU A 335 4.48 -1.48 0.49
C LEU A 335 5.30 -2.59 -0.18
N ASP A 336 6.62 -2.62 0.03
CA ASP A 336 7.47 -3.69 -0.50
C ASP A 336 7.12 -5.07 0.12
N ILE A 337 6.63 -5.10 1.36
CA ILE A 337 6.14 -6.33 2.03
C ILE A 337 4.75 -6.74 1.54
N LEU A 338 3.88 -5.75 1.31
CA LEU A 338 2.52 -6.01 0.84
C LEU A 338 2.52 -6.44 -0.64
N VAL A 339 3.53 -6.02 -1.42
CA VAL A 339 3.63 -6.19 -2.88
C VAL A 339 2.29 -5.88 -3.55
N PRO A 340 1.71 -4.68 -3.31
CA PRO A 340 0.47 -4.30 -3.96
C PRO A 340 0.73 -4.03 -5.43
N ALA A 341 -0.33 -3.91 -6.23
CA ALA A 341 -0.21 -3.46 -7.62
C ALA A 341 0.66 -2.18 -7.70
N LYS A 342 1.56 -2.11 -8.69
CA LYS A 342 2.57 -1.03 -8.85
C LYS A 342 1.97 0.37 -8.66
N LYS A 343 0.72 0.57 -9.09
CA LYS A 343 -0.05 1.82 -8.93
C LYS A 343 -0.10 2.37 -7.51
N TRP A 344 -0.10 1.53 -6.47
CA TRP A 344 -0.16 1.99 -5.08
C TRP A 344 1.15 2.65 -4.62
N LYS A 345 2.29 2.05 -5.02
CA LYS A 345 3.61 2.64 -4.76
C LYS A 345 3.78 3.94 -5.55
N THR A 346 3.36 3.95 -6.81
CA THR A 346 3.34 5.16 -7.64
C THR A 346 2.46 6.25 -7.04
N ALA A 347 1.23 5.92 -6.61
CA ALA A 347 0.32 6.89 -6.00
C ALA A 347 0.92 7.53 -4.74
N TYR A 348 1.57 6.73 -3.88
CA TYR A 348 2.22 7.27 -2.69
C TYR A 348 3.39 8.21 -3.05
N ILE A 349 4.20 7.86 -4.05
CA ILE A 349 5.27 8.74 -4.56
C ILE A 349 4.68 10.06 -5.08
N VAL A 350 3.59 10.00 -5.86
CA VAL A 350 2.91 11.20 -6.37
C VAL A 350 2.45 12.09 -5.21
N VAL A 351 1.82 11.51 -4.18
CA VAL A 351 1.38 12.26 -3.00
C VAL A 351 2.56 12.94 -2.29
N LEU A 352 3.68 12.24 -2.11
CA LEU A 352 4.89 12.84 -1.49
C LEU A 352 5.49 13.96 -2.33
N SER A 353 5.57 13.77 -3.66
CA SER A 353 6.06 14.80 -4.58
C SER A 353 5.18 16.06 -4.54
N VAL A 354 3.86 15.88 -4.47
CA VAL A 354 2.90 16.97 -4.34
C VAL A 354 3.08 17.71 -3.01
N LEU A 355 3.15 16.99 -1.89
CA LEU A 355 3.40 17.61 -0.58
C LEU A 355 4.73 18.36 -0.54
N GLY A 356 5.78 17.80 -1.15
CA GLY A 356 7.07 18.46 -1.32
C GLY A 356 6.96 19.74 -2.15
N GLY A 357 6.25 19.70 -3.28
CA GLY A 357 6.00 20.88 -4.11
C GLY A 357 5.24 21.99 -3.37
N ILE A 358 4.20 21.62 -2.61
CA ILE A 358 3.46 22.56 -1.75
C ILE A 358 4.40 23.19 -0.71
N ALA A 359 5.24 22.38 -0.05
CA ALA A 359 6.20 22.88 0.93
C ALA A 359 7.19 23.88 0.31
N VAL A 360 7.77 23.56 -0.86
CA VAL A 360 8.68 24.46 -1.58
C VAL A 360 7.99 25.77 -1.96
N PHE A 361 6.77 25.70 -2.49
CA PHE A 361 5.99 26.89 -2.84
C PHE A 361 5.69 27.77 -1.62
N LEU A 362 5.23 27.18 -0.51
CA LEU A 362 4.98 27.91 0.73
C LEU A 362 6.27 28.46 1.37
N GLU A 363 7.40 27.77 1.22
CA GLU A 363 8.72 28.25 1.62
C GLU A 363 9.07 29.56 0.88
N ILE A 364 8.92 29.58 -0.44
CA ILE A 364 9.15 30.80 -1.25
C ILE A 364 8.27 31.95 -0.78
N ILE A 365 6.96 31.71 -0.60
CA ILE A 365 6.01 32.74 -0.13
C ILE A 365 6.41 33.27 1.26
N THR A 366 6.70 32.38 2.20
CA THR A 366 7.04 32.77 3.57
C THR A 366 8.34 33.57 3.63
N TRP A 367 9.36 33.21 2.84
CA TRP A 367 10.57 34.02 2.70
C TRP A 367 10.29 35.42 2.15
N ILE A 368 9.46 35.55 1.10
CA ILE A 368 9.05 36.86 0.56
C ILE A 368 8.38 37.70 1.65
N VAL A 369 7.46 37.12 2.43
CA VAL A 369 6.77 37.81 3.52
C VAL A 369 7.75 38.25 4.62
N VAL A 370 8.69 37.38 5.00
CA VAL A 370 9.70 37.69 6.03
C VAL A 370 10.63 38.81 5.57
N LEU A 371 11.12 38.76 4.32
CA LEU A 371 11.99 39.79 3.74
C LEU A 371 11.26 41.14 3.63
N LYS A 372 10.02 41.17 3.15
CA LYS A 372 9.20 42.41 3.11
C LYS A 372 8.99 43.00 4.50
N ARG A 373 8.74 42.16 5.52
CA ARG A 373 8.59 42.63 6.91
C ARG A 373 9.90 43.20 7.47
N LYS A 374 11.05 42.60 7.15
CA LYS A 374 12.36 43.10 7.56
C LYS A 374 12.67 44.45 6.91
N SER A 375 12.41 44.59 5.61
CA SER A 375 12.54 45.86 4.88
C SER A 375 11.66 46.96 5.46
N SER A 376 10.37 46.69 5.72
CA SER A 376 9.43 47.67 6.28
C SER A 376 9.79 48.13 7.70
N LYS A 377 10.38 47.25 8.52
CA LYS A 377 10.89 47.64 9.85
C LYS A 377 12.12 48.54 9.77
N SER A 378 12.99 48.33 8.77
CA SER A 378 14.20 49.14 8.58
C SER A 378 13.90 50.57 8.12
N THR A 379 12.75 50.80 7.49
CA THR A 379 12.33 52.12 6.99
C THR A 379 11.50 52.93 7.99
N LYS A 380 11.26 52.45 9.22
CA LYS A 380 10.67 53.28 10.28
C LYS A 380 11.78 54.10 10.96
N PRO A 381 11.71 55.45 11.00
CA PRO A 381 12.64 56.24 11.79
C PRO A 381 12.56 55.81 13.26
N TYR A 382 13.70 55.76 13.93
CA TYR A 382 13.78 55.68 15.39
C TYR A 382 13.21 57.00 15.92
N ASP A 383 12.00 57.00 16.48
CA ASP A 383 11.53 58.12 17.30
C ASP A 383 12.30 58.07 18.63
N GLY A 384 13.53 58.57 18.58
CA GLY A 384 14.39 58.82 19.72
C GLY A 384 13.92 60.07 20.47
N PHE A 385 13.49 59.86 21.71
CA PHE A 385 13.98 60.60 22.89
C PHE A 385 14.27 62.10 22.68
N ASN A 386 13.25 62.96 22.82
CA ASN A 386 13.45 64.37 23.13
C ASN A 386 13.35 64.59 24.64
N GLY A 387 14.51 64.59 25.30
CA GLY A 387 14.68 65.17 26.63
C GLY A 387 15.41 66.50 26.50
N ALA A 388 14.79 67.57 27.02
CA ALA A 388 15.40 68.70 27.74
C ALA A 388 14.59 69.99 27.53
N ASN A 389 13.79 70.39 28.52
CA ASN A 389 13.94 71.74 29.01
C ASN A 389 13.60 71.84 30.50
N THR A 390 14.55 72.41 31.21
CA THR A 390 14.69 72.59 32.65
C THR A 390 13.69 73.63 33.18
N ARG A 391 12.99 73.35 34.29
CA ARG A 391 12.83 74.31 35.41
C ARG A 391 12.15 73.71 36.64
N GLN A 392 12.93 73.68 37.71
CA GLN A 392 12.58 73.95 39.12
C GLN A 392 11.33 73.30 39.75
N GLN A 393 11.60 72.38 40.68
CA GLN A 393 10.83 72.21 41.91
C GLN A 393 10.89 73.50 42.76
N PRO A 394 9.86 73.78 43.59
CA PRO A 394 9.90 73.31 44.97
C PRO A 394 8.59 72.67 45.48
N LEU A 395 8.79 71.87 46.53
CA LEU A 395 7.82 71.21 47.42
C LEU A 395 6.80 72.18 48.05
N ALA A 396 5.58 71.68 48.32
CA ALA A 396 4.88 71.91 49.60
C ALA A 396 3.70 70.92 49.77
N SER A 397 3.71 70.27 50.95
CA SER A 397 2.61 69.73 51.77
C SER A 397 1.45 68.97 51.13
#